data_AF-A0A6G0INB1-F1
#
_entry.id   AF-A0A6G0INB1-F1
#
_cell.length_a   1.000
_cell.length_b   1.000
_cell.length_c   1.000
_cell.angle_alpha   90.00
_cell.angle_beta   90.00
_cell.angle_gamma   90.00
#
_symmetry.space_group_name_H-M   'P 1'
#
loop_
_entity.id
_entity.type
_entity.pdbx_description
1 polymer ?
#
loop_
_entity_poly.entity_id
_entity_poly.type
_entity_poly.pdbx_seq_one_letter_code
_entity_poly.pdbx_strand_id
1 'polypeptide(L)'
;MNNSNCSVNREFIKRFLVPVYSSVLIIGLLANGWGLKSLLQNWNKLGNVNVFVLNLGLTDILHLLTLPFLIVYYAMDRNWIFGDALCKITRFCFNLNLYGSIGFLTCISVYRYLAIVHPMRVMGRITVTHSVAISVMVWLLVSVQSLPNMFFTKTLENNTKECLRTRDNDVERYLKYNLGWTLTGFCIPLLITGLLWTHDRRYLQDK
;
A
#
# COMPACT_ATOMS: atom_id res chain seq x y z
N MET A 1 0.35 -39.85 -3.00
CA MET A 1 0.01 -38.42 -2.75
C MET A 1 -0.97 -38.01 -3.83
N ASN A 2 -2.24 -37.82 -3.50
CA ASN A 2 -3.26 -37.40 -4.46
C ASN A 2 -2.95 -35.96 -4.90
N ASN A 3 -2.69 -35.78 -6.19
CA ASN A 3 -2.72 -34.46 -6.82
C ASN A 3 -4.18 -33.98 -6.80
N SER A 4 -4.60 -33.40 -5.68
CA SER A 4 -5.78 -32.55 -5.63
C SER A 4 -5.48 -31.33 -6.50
N ASN A 5 -5.83 -31.43 -7.78
CA ASN A 5 -5.91 -30.28 -8.67
C ASN A 5 -6.93 -29.32 -8.07
N CYS A 6 -6.43 -28.32 -7.34
CA CYS A 6 -7.24 -27.26 -6.78
C CYS A 6 -7.68 -26.38 -7.97
N SER A 7 -8.84 -26.68 -8.54
CA SER A 7 -9.39 -25.89 -9.64
C SER A 7 -9.86 -24.54 -9.09
N VAL A 8 -9.09 -23.50 -9.43
CA VAL A 8 -9.46 -22.13 -9.12
C VAL A 8 -10.75 -21.81 -9.88
N ASN A 9 -11.85 -21.58 -9.14
CA ASN A 9 -13.15 -21.30 -9.74
C ASN A 9 -13.15 -19.92 -10.42
N ARG A 10 -12.93 -19.92 -11.75
CA ARG A 10 -12.82 -18.71 -12.58
C ARG A 10 -14.11 -17.89 -12.62
N GLU A 11 -15.27 -18.55 -12.54
CA GLU A 11 -16.56 -17.86 -12.49
C GLU A 11 -16.74 -17.07 -11.20
N PHE A 12 -16.35 -17.64 -10.07
CA PHE A 12 -16.39 -16.94 -8.78
C PHE A 12 -15.52 -15.68 -8.82
N ILE A 13 -14.32 -15.78 -9.42
CA ILE A 13 -13.40 -14.65 -9.55
C ILE A 13 -14.00 -13.53 -10.38
N LYS A 14 -14.57 -13.84 -11.55
CA LYS A 14 -15.21 -12.82 -12.40
C LYS A 14 -16.41 -12.19 -11.71
N ARG A 15 -17.29 -13.01 -11.13
CA ARG A 15 -18.55 -12.55 -10.55
C ARG A 15 -18.35 -11.73 -9.27
N PHE A 16 -17.23 -11.94 -8.57
CA PHE A 16 -16.95 -11.25 -7.31
C PHE A 16 -15.85 -10.19 -7.43
N LEU A 17 -14.67 -10.52 -7.96
CA LEU A 17 -13.54 -9.58 -7.97
C LEU A 17 -13.73 -8.42 -8.94
N VAL A 18 -14.37 -8.63 -10.10
CA VAL A 18 -14.58 -7.54 -11.07
C VAL A 18 -15.50 -6.45 -10.50
N PRO A 19 -16.70 -6.77 -9.95
CA PRO A 19 -17.53 -5.76 -9.30
C PRO A 19 -16.85 -5.07 -8.12
N VAL A 20 -16.13 -5.84 -7.28
CA VAL A 20 -15.45 -5.29 -6.10
C VAL A 20 -14.33 -4.33 -6.49
N TYR A 21 -13.46 -4.70 -7.43
CA TYR A 21 -12.41 -3.78 -7.89
C TYR A 21 -12.99 -2.56 -8.61
N SER A 22 -14.12 -2.71 -9.31
CA SER A 22 -14.80 -1.59 -9.96
C SER A 22 -15.41 -0.63 -8.95
N SER A 23 -16.02 -1.13 -7.88
CA SER A 23 -16.55 -0.28 -6.80
C SER A 23 -15.43 0.42 -6.03
N VAL A 24 -14.34 -0.30 -5.72
CA VAL A 24 -13.13 0.28 -5.10
C VAL A 24 -12.53 1.37 -5.98
N LEU A 25 -12.49 1.18 -7.30
CA LEU A 25 -12.02 2.20 -8.23
C LEU A 25 -12.85 3.49 -8.12
N ILE A 26 -14.17 3.38 -8.22
CA ILE A 26 -15.07 4.55 -8.20
C ILE A 26 -15.03 5.24 -6.84
N ILE A 27 -15.27 4.49 -5.77
CA ILE A 27 -15.31 5.02 -4.40
C ILE A 27 -13.94 5.56 -4.02
N GLY A 28 -12.87 4.84 -4.34
CA GLY A 28 -11.50 5.22 -4.03
C GLY A 28 -11.08 6.50 -4.74
N LEU A 29 -11.40 6.68 -6.02
CA LEU A 29 -11.07 7.90 -6.75
C LEU A 29 -11.82 9.11 -6.17
N LEU A 30 -13.12 8.95 -5.88
CA LEU A 30 -13.91 10.02 -5.28
C LEU A 30 -13.41 10.40 -3.88
N ALA A 31 -13.18 9.40 -3.02
CA ALA A 31 -12.73 9.62 -1.65
C ALA A 31 -11.32 10.22 -1.59
N ASN A 32 -10.36 9.64 -2.30
CA ASN A 32 -8.99 10.14 -2.32
C ASN A 32 -8.88 11.51 -3.01
N GLY A 33 -9.59 11.70 -4.14
CA GLY A 33 -9.63 12.97 -4.84
C GLY A 33 -10.22 14.09 -3.99
N TRP A 34 -11.34 13.83 -3.30
CA TRP A 34 -11.93 14.78 -2.36
C TRP A 34 -11.02 15.05 -1.16
N GLY A 35 -10.39 14.01 -0.60
CA GLY A 35 -9.43 14.12 0.49
C GLY A 35 -8.24 15.00 0.14
N LEU A 36 -7.61 14.76 -1.02
CA LEU A 36 -6.52 15.58 -1.54
C LEU A 36 -6.96 17.03 -1.81
N LYS A 37 -8.14 17.24 -2.38
CA LYS A 37 -8.68 18.58 -2.59
C LYS A 37 -8.88 19.33 -1.27
N SER A 38 -9.50 18.69 -0.28
CA SER A 38 -9.71 19.26 1.05
C SER A 38 -8.39 19.54 1.76
N LEU A 39 -7.39 18.67 1.58
CA LEU A 39 -6.03 18.84 2.10
C LEU A 39 -5.37 20.10 1.52
N LEU A 40 -5.43 20.28 0.20
CA LEU A 40 -4.87 21.45 -0.48
C LEU A 40 -5.56 22.75 -0.04
N GLN A 41 -6.89 22.72 0.12
CA GLN A 41 -7.65 23.88 0.61
C GLN A 41 -7.30 24.24 2.06
N ASN A 42 -6.98 23.25 2.90
CA ASN A 42 -6.65 23.44 4.31
C ASN A 42 -5.14 23.31 4.61
N TRP A 43 -4.29 23.49 3.61
CA TRP A 43 -2.85 23.22 3.72
C TRP A 43 -2.20 24.01 4.87
N ASN A 44 -2.59 25.27 5.05
CA ASN A 44 -2.03 26.11 6.11
C ASN A 44 -2.44 25.70 7.54
N LYS A 45 -3.51 24.89 7.71
CA LYS A 45 -4.03 24.50 9.03
C LYS A 45 -3.39 23.23 9.59
N LEU A 46 -2.98 22.31 8.73
CA LEU A 46 -2.54 20.96 9.09
C LEU A 46 -1.01 20.82 9.20
N GLY A 47 -0.25 21.83 8.76
CA GLY A 47 1.20 21.92 8.94
C GLY A 47 1.99 20.78 8.27
N ASN A 48 2.98 20.23 8.97
CA ASN A 48 3.92 19.26 8.41
C ASN A 48 3.31 17.88 8.11
N VAL A 49 2.13 17.57 8.65
CA VAL A 49 1.40 16.30 8.39
C VAL A 49 0.92 16.21 6.95
N ASN A 50 0.69 17.36 6.31
CA ASN A 50 0.20 17.42 4.93
C ASN A 50 1.07 16.66 3.94
N VAL A 51 2.38 16.66 4.16
CA VAL A 51 3.32 15.93 3.31
C VAL A 51 3.01 14.43 3.36
N PHE A 52 2.79 13.86 4.54
CA PHE A 52 2.46 12.44 4.68
C PHE A 52 1.08 12.11 4.12
N VAL A 53 0.08 12.97 4.36
CA VAL A 53 -1.29 12.76 3.84
C VAL A 53 -1.32 12.87 2.31
N LEU A 54 -0.54 13.78 1.72
CA LEU A 54 -0.41 13.91 0.28
C LEU A 54 0.28 12.69 -0.33
N ASN A 55 1.35 12.19 0.28
CA ASN A 55 2.03 10.98 -0.19
C ASN A 55 1.14 9.74 -0.08
N LEU A 56 0.37 9.62 1.01
CA LEU A 56 -0.64 8.57 1.18
C LEU A 56 -1.65 8.60 0.03
N GLY A 57 -2.29 9.75 -0.20
CA GLY A 57 -3.25 9.92 -1.29
C GLY A 57 -2.63 9.68 -2.68
N LEU A 58 -1.36 10.05 -2.87
CA LEU A 58 -0.66 9.76 -4.13
C LEU A 58 -0.49 8.25 -4.34
N THR A 59 -0.10 7.50 -3.31
CA THR A 59 0.01 6.04 -3.40
C THR A 59 -1.34 5.37 -3.68
N ASP A 60 -2.43 5.88 -3.09
CA ASP A 60 -3.79 5.39 -3.36
C ASP A 60 -4.22 5.66 -4.80
N ILE A 61 -4.06 6.90 -5.29
CA ILE A 61 -4.41 7.26 -6.67
C ILE A 61 -3.60 6.44 -7.69
N LEU A 62 -2.28 6.28 -7.47
CA LEU A 62 -1.43 5.46 -8.35
C LEU A 62 -1.94 4.02 -8.47
N HIS A 63 -2.34 3.40 -7.36
CA HIS A 63 -2.90 2.05 -7.41
C HIS A 63 -4.28 2.01 -8.07
N LEU A 64 -5.17 2.96 -7.76
CA LEU A 64 -6.47 3.08 -8.40
C LEU A 64 -6.35 3.20 -9.92
N LEU A 65 -5.37 3.96 -10.44
CA LEU A 65 -5.10 4.05 -11.88
C LEU A 65 -4.67 2.72 -12.52
N THR A 66 -4.10 1.80 -11.72
CA THR A 66 -3.73 0.46 -12.20
C THR A 66 -4.85 -0.59 -12.10
N LEU A 67 -5.90 -0.32 -11.32
CA LEU A 67 -7.04 -1.25 -11.15
C LEU A 67 -7.80 -1.57 -12.44
N PRO A 68 -8.02 -0.65 -13.40
CA PRO A 68 -8.68 -0.97 -14.68
C PRO A 68 -8.00 -2.12 -15.42
N PHE A 69 -6.66 -2.17 -15.44
CA PHE A 69 -5.91 -3.26 -16.08
C PHE A 69 -6.16 -4.60 -15.36
N LEU A 70 -6.25 -4.56 -14.03
CA LEU A 70 -6.55 -5.74 -13.22
C LEU A 70 -8.00 -6.22 -13.40
N ILE A 71 -8.95 -5.30 -13.55
CA ILE A 71 -10.35 -5.60 -13.86
C ILE A 71 -10.44 -6.32 -15.20
N VAL A 72 -9.80 -5.80 -16.25
CA VAL A 72 -9.77 -6.43 -17.58
C VAL A 72 -9.11 -7.80 -17.52
N TYR A 73 -8.00 -7.93 -16.79
CA TYR A 73 -7.33 -9.21 -16.58
C TYR A 73 -8.26 -10.27 -15.98
N TYR A 74 -9.01 -9.93 -14.94
CA TYR A 74 -9.97 -10.87 -14.34
C TYR A 74 -11.18 -11.13 -15.24
N ALA A 75 -11.66 -10.13 -15.98
CA ALA A 75 -12.74 -10.28 -16.96
C ALA A 75 -12.35 -11.22 -18.12
N MET A 76 -11.08 -11.22 -18.53
CA MET A 76 -10.51 -12.05 -19.60
C MET A 76 -9.92 -13.39 -19.11
N ASP A 77 -10.50 -14.00 -18.07
CA ASP A 77 -10.08 -15.32 -17.55
C ASP A 77 -8.61 -15.39 -17.10
N ARG A 78 -8.06 -14.29 -16.56
CA ARG A 78 -6.65 -14.17 -16.19
C ARG A 78 -5.69 -14.23 -17.38
N ASN A 79 -6.15 -13.83 -18.56
CA ASN A 79 -5.29 -13.63 -19.72
C ASN A 79 -4.75 -12.19 -19.74
N TRP A 80 -3.45 -12.03 -19.52
CA TRP A 80 -2.81 -10.72 -19.55
C TRP A 80 -2.42 -10.29 -20.97
N ILE A 81 -3.12 -9.28 -21.50
CA ILE A 81 -2.93 -8.78 -22.87
C ILE A 81 -2.05 -7.51 -22.97
N PHE A 82 -1.78 -6.84 -21.86
CA PHE A 82 -1.13 -5.52 -21.83
C PHE A 82 0.41 -5.57 -21.87
N GLY A 83 1.00 -6.77 -21.99
CA GLY A 83 2.45 -6.96 -22.03
C GLY A 83 3.14 -6.93 -20.67
N ASP A 84 4.39 -7.39 -20.64
CA ASP A 84 5.16 -7.63 -19.41
C ASP A 84 5.42 -6.36 -18.58
N ALA A 85 5.66 -5.23 -19.25
CA ALA A 85 5.90 -3.96 -18.59
C ALA A 85 4.72 -3.52 -17.72
N LEU A 86 3.49 -3.53 -18.26
CA LEU A 86 2.30 -3.15 -17.50
C LEU A 86 2.00 -4.16 -16.38
N CYS A 87 2.30 -5.44 -16.56
CA CYS A 87 2.15 -6.43 -15.49
C CYS A 87 3.03 -6.08 -14.29
N LYS A 88 4.31 -5.76 -14.55
CA LYS A 88 5.26 -5.32 -13.52
C LYS A 88 4.82 -4.02 -12.85
N ILE A 89 4.31 -3.05 -13.62
CA ILE A 89 3.79 -1.79 -13.08
C ILE A 89 2.59 -2.02 -12.16
N THR A 90 1.59 -2.82 -12.57
CA THR A 90 0.42 -3.12 -11.73
C THR A 90 0.82 -3.80 -10.42
N ARG A 91 1.76 -4.75 -10.46
CA ARG A 91 2.29 -5.41 -9.25
C ARG A 91 3.06 -4.43 -8.37
N PHE A 92 3.89 -3.58 -8.97
CA PHE A 92 4.64 -2.55 -8.26
C PHE A 92 3.70 -1.57 -7.57
N CYS A 93 2.71 -1.00 -8.28
CA CYS A 93 1.74 -0.07 -7.73
C CYS A 93 0.91 -0.69 -6.59
N PHE A 94 0.56 -1.97 -6.67
CA PHE A 94 -0.12 -2.67 -5.57
C PHE A 94 0.75 -2.74 -4.30
N ASN A 95 2.01 -3.18 -4.43
CA ASN A 95 2.92 -3.22 -3.28
C ASN A 95 3.23 -1.82 -2.75
N LEU A 96 3.37 -0.87 -3.67
CA LEU A 96 3.60 0.52 -3.35
C LEU A 96 2.48 1.11 -2.52
N ASN A 97 1.22 0.87 -2.90
CA ASN A 97 0.06 1.30 -2.14
C ASN A 97 -0.03 0.58 -0.80
N LEU A 98 0.11 -0.74 -0.78
CA LEU A 98 0.01 -1.51 0.46
C LEU A 98 1.02 -1.01 1.51
N TYR A 99 2.31 -1.08 1.19
CA TYR A 99 3.37 -0.74 2.14
C TYR A 99 3.55 0.78 2.32
N GLY A 100 3.33 1.56 1.26
CA GLY A 100 3.35 3.02 1.34
C GLY A 100 2.27 3.52 2.29
N SER A 101 1.03 3.05 2.16
CA SER A 101 -0.07 3.48 3.01
C SER A 101 0.17 3.13 4.49
N ILE A 102 0.72 1.94 4.78
CA ILE A 102 1.14 1.56 6.13
C ILE A 102 2.19 2.54 6.69
N GLY A 103 3.24 2.81 5.93
CA GLY A 103 4.33 3.71 6.33
C GLY A 103 3.85 5.13 6.60
N PHE A 104 3.06 5.69 5.69
CA PHE A 104 2.53 7.05 5.82
C PHE A 104 1.52 7.18 6.94
N LEU A 105 0.60 6.22 7.11
CA LEU A 105 -0.34 6.21 8.25
C LEU A 105 0.40 6.20 9.59
N THR A 106 1.46 5.42 9.68
CA THR A 106 2.30 5.35 10.89
C THR A 106 2.98 6.68 11.18
N CYS A 107 3.56 7.31 10.16
CA CYS A 107 4.15 8.64 10.31
C CYS A 107 3.11 9.67 10.78
N ILE A 108 1.89 9.63 10.23
CA ILE A 108 0.78 10.50 10.64
C ILE A 108 0.40 10.24 12.11
N SER A 109 0.27 8.98 12.51
CA SER A 109 -0.06 8.61 13.89
C SER A 109 1.02 9.05 14.89
N VAL A 110 2.30 8.81 14.58
CA VAL A 110 3.43 9.24 15.41
C VAL A 110 3.46 10.76 15.53
N TYR A 111 3.26 11.49 14.42
CA TYR A 111 3.22 12.94 14.45
C TYR A 111 2.10 13.45 15.36
N ARG A 112 0.87 12.93 15.20
CA ARG A 112 -0.28 13.34 16.01
C ARG A 112 -0.05 13.08 17.49
N TYR A 113 0.50 11.91 17.83
CA TYR A 113 0.85 11.59 19.21
C TYR A 113 1.86 12.59 19.80
N LEU A 114 2.95 12.85 19.08
CA LEU A 114 3.97 13.78 19.56
C LEU A 114 3.40 15.19 19.75
N ALA A 115 2.51 15.64 18.86
CA ALA A 115 1.87 16.94 18.95
C ALA A 115 0.94 17.06 20.18
N ILE A 116 0.27 15.98 20.59
CA ILE A 116 -0.64 15.96 21.74
C ILE A 116 0.12 15.82 23.07
N VAL A 117 1.02 14.83 23.17
CA VAL A 117 1.71 14.47 24.43
C VAL A 117 2.92 15.35 24.72
N HIS A 118 3.61 15.84 23.68
CA HIS A 118 4.80 16.66 23.82
C HIS A 118 4.75 17.93 22.97
N PRO A 119 3.74 18.80 23.17
CA PRO A 119 3.56 20.01 22.36
C PRO A 119 4.82 20.89 22.36
N MET A 120 5.51 21.01 23.51
CA MET A 120 6.76 21.79 23.66
C MET A 120 7.99 21.19 22.94
N ARG A 121 8.04 19.86 22.69
CA ARG A 121 9.14 19.24 21.91
C ARG A 121 8.88 19.27 20.41
N VAL A 122 7.61 19.33 19.99
CA VAL A 122 7.23 19.33 18.58
C VAL A 122 7.18 20.73 17.99
N MET A 123 6.84 21.74 18.80
CA MET A 123 6.83 23.15 18.39
C MET A 123 8.26 23.56 17.93
N GLY A 124 8.49 23.61 16.62
CA GLY A 124 9.74 24.07 16.00
C GLY A 124 10.78 23.02 15.64
N ARG A 125 10.65 21.75 16.05
CA ARG A 125 11.64 20.69 15.71
C ARG A 125 11.28 19.82 14.51
N ILE A 126 9.99 19.56 14.28
CA ILE A 126 9.57 18.85 13.07
C ILE A 126 9.37 19.89 11.98
N THR A 127 10.19 19.83 10.93
CA THR A 127 10.12 20.71 9.77
C THR A 127 9.58 19.95 8.56
N VAL A 128 9.13 20.69 7.54
CA VAL A 128 8.74 20.12 6.25
C VAL A 128 9.87 19.28 5.65
N THR A 129 11.13 19.71 5.81
CA THR A 129 12.30 18.97 5.31
C THR A 129 12.45 17.59 5.95
N HIS A 130 12.20 17.45 7.26
CA HIS A 130 12.17 16.14 7.92
C HIS A 130 11.04 15.25 7.40
N SER A 131 9.83 15.80 7.22
CA SER A 131 8.70 15.03 6.66
C SER A 131 8.97 14.55 5.23
N VAL A 132 9.60 15.39 4.40
CA VAL A 132 10.01 15.02 3.04
C VAL A 132 11.08 13.93 3.08
N ALA A 133 12.11 14.06 3.91
CA ALA A 133 13.17 13.06 4.05
C ALA A 133 12.61 11.70 4.50
N ILE A 134 11.72 11.67 5.50
CA ILE A 134 11.04 10.45 5.94
C ILE A 134 10.20 9.86 4.81
N SER A 135 9.48 10.70 4.06
CA SER A 135 8.67 10.24 2.93
C SER A 135 9.55 9.58 1.87
N VAL A 136 10.66 10.21 1.48
CA VAL A 136 11.63 9.64 0.53
C VAL A 136 12.17 8.30 1.03
N MET A 137 12.47 8.18 2.33
CA MET A 137 12.90 6.90 2.91
C MET A 137 11.82 5.81 2.79
N VAL A 138 10.55 6.13 3.07
CA VAL A 138 9.43 5.19 2.87
C VAL A 138 9.33 4.76 1.41
N TRP A 139 9.38 5.71 0.47
CA TRP A 139 9.38 5.43 -0.97
C TRP A 139 10.51 4.49 -1.39
N LEU A 140 11.73 4.72 -0.90
CA LEU A 140 12.88 3.87 -1.19
C LEU A 140 12.71 2.46 -0.61
N LEU A 141 12.31 2.34 0.66
CA LEU A 141 12.10 1.05 1.32
C LEU A 141 11.07 0.19 0.58
N VAL A 142 9.93 0.79 0.22
CA VAL A 142 8.86 0.09 -0.50
C VAL A 142 9.29 -0.28 -1.92
N SER A 143 10.06 0.60 -2.58
CA SER A 143 10.61 0.32 -3.91
C SER A 143 11.58 -0.86 -3.87
N VAL A 144 12.53 -0.86 -2.93
CA VAL A 144 13.51 -1.94 -2.72
C VAL A 144 12.81 -3.26 -2.39
N GLN A 145 11.77 -3.24 -1.55
CA GLN A 145 10.98 -4.42 -1.24
C GLN A 145 10.21 -4.95 -2.46
N SER A 146 9.81 -4.07 -3.37
CA SER A 146 9.09 -4.45 -4.59
C SER A 146 10.01 -4.98 -5.70
N LEU A 147 11.32 -4.69 -5.66
CA LEU A 147 12.30 -5.13 -6.66
C LEU A 147 12.36 -6.67 -6.80
N PRO A 148 12.48 -7.49 -5.74
CA PRO A 148 12.43 -8.95 -5.85
C PRO A 148 11.18 -9.41 -6.61
N ASN A 149 10.04 -8.78 -6.34
CA ASN A 149 8.76 -9.13 -6.97
C ASN A 149 8.75 -8.84 -8.49
N MET A 150 9.52 -7.84 -8.95
CA MET A 150 9.73 -7.56 -10.38
C MET A 150 10.71 -8.53 -11.05
N PHE A 151 11.77 -8.96 -10.36
CA PHE A 151 12.84 -9.80 -10.93
C PHE A 151 12.53 -11.31 -10.93
N PHE A 152 11.78 -11.80 -9.94
CA PHE A 152 11.37 -13.22 -9.88
C PHE A 152 10.25 -13.56 -10.88
N THR A 153 9.65 -12.57 -11.53
CA THR A 153 8.65 -12.78 -12.58
C THR A 153 9.36 -13.16 -13.89
N LYS A 154 9.68 -14.44 -14.05
CA LYS A 154 10.01 -15.01 -15.37
C LYS A 154 8.72 -15.48 -16.02
N THR A 155 8.17 -14.64 -16.90
CA THR A 155 7.11 -14.99 -17.84
C THR A 155 7.53 -16.26 -18.56
N LEU A 156 6.93 -17.38 -18.15
CA LEU A 156 7.22 -18.70 -18.68
C LEU A 156 6.68 -18.77 -20.10
N GLU A 157 7.60 -19.12 -20.99
CA GLU A 157 7.43 -19.56 -22.37
C GLU A 157 6.45 -20.74 -22.46
N ASN A 158 5.14 -20.47 -22.37
CA ASN A 158 4.09 -21.32 -22.94
C ASN A 158 2.72 -20.66 -22.73
N ASN A 159 2.18 -20.02 -23.78
CA ASN A 159 0.78 -19.71 -24.13
C ASN A 159 -0.29 -19.36 -23.06
N THR A 160 0.06 -19.17 -21.79
CA THR A 160 -0.84 -18.79 -20.70
C THR A 160 -0.22 -17.61 -19.96
N LYS A 161 -0.54 -16.39 -20.38
CA LYS A 161 0.02 -15.14 -19.86
C LYS A 161 -0.63 -14.75 -18.53
N GLU A 162 -0.45 -15.55 -17.48
CA GLU A 162 -0.95 -15.21 -16.13
C GLU A 162 0.05 -14.26 -15.42
N CYS A 163 -0.24 -12.95 -15.38
CA CYS A 163 0.61 -11.92 -14.77
C CYS A 163 0.82 -12.06 -13.24
N LEU A 164 -0.16 -12.64 -12.53
CA LEU A 164 -0.12 -12.74 -11.07
C LEU A 164 0.49 -14.06 -10.53
N ARG A 165 0.91 -15.00 -11.38
CA ARG A 165 1.38 -16.31 -10.92
C ARG A 165 2.87 -16.28 -10.54
N THR A 166 3.19 -16.60 -9.30
CA THR A 166 4.57 -16.81 -8.82
C THR A 166 4.99 -18.26 -9.09
N ARG A 167 6.27 -18.51 -9.44
CA ARG A 167 6.80 -19.85 -9.72
C ARG A 167 7.02 -20.62 -8.41
N ASP A 168 6.51 -21.86 -8.34
CA ASP A 168 6.43 -22.69 -7.12
C ASP A 168 7.79 -22.89 -6.38
N ASN A 169 8.91 -22.87 -7.10
CA ASN A 169 10.22 -23.25 -6.55
C ASN A 169 10.87 -22.19 -5.64
N ASP A 170 10.44 -20.92 -5.73
CA ASP A 170 10.99 -19.81 -4.93
C ASP A 170 9.98 -19.27 -3.90
N VAL A 171 8.79 -19.89 -3.80
CA VAL A 171 7.70 -19.42 -2.95
C VAL A 171 8.12 -19.37 -1.49
N GLU A 172 8.81 -20.38 -0.97
CA GLU A 172 9.17 -20.41 0.46
C GLU A 172 10.18 -19.32 0.85
N ARG A 173 11.20 -19.07 0.02
CA ARG A 173 12.20 -18.02 0.25
C ARG A 173 11.59 -16.63 0.06
N TYR A 174 10.73 -16.47 -0.94
CA TYR A 174 9.95 -15.26 -1.16
C TYR A 174 8.97 -15.00 -0.01
N LEU A 175 8.31 -16.04 0.51
CA LEU A 175 7.38 -15.94 1.63
C LEU A 175 8.12 -15.54 2.91
N LYS A 176 9.26 -16.16 3.22
CA LYS A 176 10.10 -15.81 4.37
C LYS A 176 10.62 -14.37 4.31
N TYR A 177 11.07 -13.93 3.14
CA TYR A 177 11.48 -12.54 2.92
C TYR A 177 10.32 -11.56 3.12
N ASN A 178 9.17 -11.83 2.49
CA ASN A 178 7.99 -10.98 2.65
C ASN A 178 7.44 -11.02 4.07
N LEU A 179 7.46 -12.15 4.76
CA LEU A 179 7.05 -12.25 6.16
C LEU A 179 7.97 -11.40 7.03
N GLY A 180 9.30 -11.50 6.85
CA GLY A 180 10.25 -10.69 7.60
C GLY A 180 10.00 -9.20 7.42
N TRP A 181 9.90 -8.75 6.17
CA TRP A 181 9.61 -7.34 5.85
C TRP A 181 8.21 -6.89 6.26
N THR A 182 7.22 -7.78 6.23
CA THR A 182 5.86 -7.49 6.71
C THR A 182 5.83 -7.40 8.23
N LEU A 183 6.52 -8.28 8.95
CA LEU A 183 6.61 -8.18 10.41
C LEU A 183 7.31 -6.89 10.83
N THR A 184 8.42 -6.53 10.18
CA THR A 184 9.13 -5.28 10.50
C THR A 184 8.38 -4.04 10.01
N GLY A 185 7.76 -4.11 8.83
CA GLY A 185 7.09 -3.00 8.17
C GLY A 185 5.61 -2.82 8.52
N PHE A 186 4.97 -3.78 9.19
CA PHE A 186 3.55 -3.76 9.56
C PHE A 186 3.33 -3.96 11.06
N CYS A 187 3.99 -4.94 11.70
CA CYS A 187 3.77 -5.20 13.12
C CYS A 187 4.41 -4.13 14.01
N ILE A 188 5.63 -3.68 13.71
CA ILE A 188 6.27 -2.60 14.48
C ILE A 188 5.44 -1.32 14.39
N PRO A 189 5.01 -0.88 13.20
CA PRO A 189 4.15 0.30 13.09
C PRO A 189 2.80 0.17 13.77
N LEU A 190 2.12 -0.97 13.66
CA LEU A 190 0.84 -1.21 14.34
C LEU A 190 0.96 -1.24 15.86
N LEU A 191 2.04 -1.84 16.39
CA LEU A 191 2.30 -1.83 17.82
C LEU A 191 2.55 -0.41 18.31
N ILE A 192 3.32 0.38 17.54
CA ILE A 192 3.54 1.79 17.86
C ILE A 192 2.20 2.53 17.84
N THR A 193 1.41 2.49 16.77
CA THR A 193 0.14 3.23 16.71
C THR A 193 -0.84 2.81 17.80
N GLY A 194 -0.95 1.51 18.09
CA GLY A 194 -1.79 0.98 19.16
C GLY A 194 -1.34 1.44 20.55
N LEU A 195 -0.04 1.33 20.87
CA LEU A 195 0.51 1.76 22.15
C LEU A 195 0.33 3.27 22.35
N LEU A 196 0.63 4.07 21.32
CA LEU A 196 0.46 5.52 21.32
C LEU A 196 -1.01 5.90 21.59
N TRP A 197 -1.96 5.21 20.95
CA TRP A 197 -3.39 5.48 21.13
C TRP A 197 -3.89 5.12 22.53
N THR A 198 -3.45 3.97 23.09
CA THR A 198 -3.80 3.59 24.47
C THR A 198 -3.20 4.50 25.53
N HIS A 199 -2.02 5.09 25.24
CA HIS A 199 -1.37 6.04 26.13
C HIS A 199 -2.09 7.40 26.08
N ASP A 200 -2.41 7.88 24.88
CA ASP A 200 -3.14 9.15 24.67
C ASP A 200 -4.53 9.11 25.35
N ARG A 201 -5.24 7.98 25.21
CA ARG A 201 -6.53 7.76 25.87
C ARG A 201 -6.43 7.78 27.40
N ARG A 202 -5.37 7.21 27.98
CA ARG A 202 -5.14 7.24 29.43
C ARG A 202 -4.79 8.64 29.93
N TYR A 203 -3.94 9.37 29.20
CA TYR A 203 -3.55 10.74 29.54
C TYR A 203 -4.76 11.71 29.56
N LEU A 204 -5.72 11.52 28.64
CA LEU A 204 -6.95 12.32 28.61
C LEU A 204 -7.96 11.96 29.71
N GLN A 205 -7.86 10.78 30.33
CA GLN A 205 -8.72 10.39 31.46
C GLN A 205 -8.17 10.88 32.81
N ASP A 206 -6.86 11.11 32.91
CA ASP A 206 -6.19 11.57 34.13
C ASP A 206 -6.19 13.12 34.29
N LYS A 207 -6.83 13.84 33.37
CA LYS A 207 -6.88 15.32 33.33
C LYS A 207 -8.31 15.84 33.45
#